data_AF-A0A076H199-F1
#
_entry.id   AF-A0A076H199-F1
#
_cell.length_a   1.000
_cell.length_b   1.000
_cell.length_c   1.000
_cell.angle_alpha   90.00
_cell.angle_beta   90.00
_cell.angle_gamma   90.00
#
_symmetry.space_group_name_H-M   'P 1'
#
loop_
_entity.id
_entity.type
_entity.pdbx_description
1 polymer ?
#
loop_
_entity_poly.entity_id
_entity_poly.type
_entity_poly.pdbx_seq_one_letter_code
_entity_poly.pdbx_strand_id
1 'polypeptide(L)'
;MSHLSILPTVFTRLDRLEQSLVDEGFTVGRDASLPVFGRDPQVVDLLASIDSSHPLAWVRRHDGSITMVGDLQRISLHTGLSGRLQRVTRRYALLEAMDQIQRLDPATAQVSLSSP
;
A
#
# COMPACT_ATOMS: atom_id res chain seq x y z
N MET A 1 0.22 -5.15 25.69
CA MET A 1 1.45 -4.85 24.93
C MET A 1 1.52 -5.77 23.72
N SER A 2 1.59 -5.22 22.52
CA SER A 2 1.83 -5.98 21.27
C SER A 2 2.72 -5.12 20.38
N HIS A 3 4.03 -5.31 20.50
CA HIS A 3 5.03 -4.77 19.57
C HIS A 3 4.87 -5.48 18.23
N LEU A 4 4.08 -4.89 17.33
CA LEU A 4 3.95 -5.37 15.96
C LEU A 4 5.21 -4.99 15.18
N SER A 5 6.22 -5.86 15.22
CA SER A 5 7.29 -5.90 14.23
C SER A 5 6.71 -6.36 12.89
N ILE A 6 6.10 -5.43 12.17
CA ILE A 6 5.90 -5.55 10.73
C ILE A 6 7.08 -4.79 10.15
N LEU A 7 7.88 -5.46 9.30
CA LEU A 7 8.85 -4.78 8.44
C LEU A 7 8.17 -3.51 7.90
N PRO A 8 8.76 -2.31 8.02
CA PRO A 8 8.17 -1.12 7.43
C PRO A 8 8.15 -1.34 5.91
N THR A 9 7.07 -1.93 5.40
CA THR A 9 6.87 -2.10 3.98
C THR A 9 6.68 -0.70 3.45
N VAL A 10 7.76 -0.16 2.89
CA VAL A 10 7.74 1.09 2.17
C VAL A 10 6.95 0.81 0.89
N PHE A 11 5.75 1.35 0.82
CA PHE A 11 4.97 1.35 -0.41
C PHE A 11 5.71 2.23 -1.43
N THR A 12 5.85 1.77 -2.66
CA THR A 12 6.54 2.47 -3.75
C THR A 12 5.71 2.48 -5.03
N ARG A 13 4.77 1.53 -5.15
CA ARG A 13 3.92 1.33 -6.32
C ARG A 13 2.44 1.54 -6.02
N LEU A 14 1.88 2.59 -6.61
CA LEU A 14 0.49 2.99 -6.40
C LEU A 14 -0.49 1.94 -6.94
N ASP A 15 -0.17 1.32 -8.07
CA ASP A 15 -0.97 0.26 -8.70
C ASP A 15 -1.11 -0.97 -7.79
N ARG A 16 -0.01 -1.40 -7.16
CA ARG A 16 -0.03 -2.55 -6.23
C ARG A 16 -0.70 -2.21 -4.91
N LEU A 17 -0.53 -0.98 -4.44
CA LEU A 17 -1.20 -0.52 -3.22
C LEU A 17 -2.72 -0.45 -3.42
N GLU A 18 -3.18 0.13 -4.52
CA GLU A 18 -4.60 0.16 -4.89
C GLU A 18 -5.18 -1.25 -5.00
N GLN A 19 -4.53 -2.16 -5.73
CA GLN A 19 -5.00 -3.54 -5.85
C GLN A 19 -5.14 -4.19 -4.46
N SER A 20 -4.14 -4.01 -3.59
CA SER A 20 -4.15 -4.56 -2.24
C SER A 20 -5.27 -3.99 -1.38
N LEU A 21 -5.61 -2.72 -1.54
CA LEU A 21 -6.73 -2.05 -0.87
C LEU A 21 -8.07 -2.56 -1.37
N VAL A 22 -8.26 -2.65 -2.70
CA VAL A 22 -9.49 -3.17 -3.31
C VAL A 22 -9.74 -4.61 -2.87
N ASP A 23 -8.72 -5.46 -2.90
CA ASP A 23 -8.86 -6.86 -2.51
C ASP A 23 -9.15 -7.06 -1.01
N GLU A 24 -8.87 -6.05 -0.17
CA GLU A 24 -9.22 -6.03 1.26
C GLU A 24 -10.58 -5.34 1.54
N GLY A 25 -11.31 -4.98 0.48
CA GLY A 25 -12.66 -4.45 0.52
C GLY A 25 -12.74 -2.94 0.73
N PHE A 26 -11.67 -2.20 0.43
CA PHE A 26 -11.74 -0.75 0.38
C PHE A 26 -12.27 -0.28 -0.97
N THR A 27 -13.10 0.76 -0.96
CA THR A 27 -13.38 1.56 -2.16
C THR A 27 -12.22 2.53 -2.34
N VAL A 28 -11.58 2.55 -3.51
CA VAL A 28 -10.40 3.37 -3.78
C VAL A 28 -10.68 4.38 -4.91
N GLY A 29 -10.31 5.63 -4.70
CA GLY A 29 -10.27 6.69 -5.71
C GLY A 29 -8.84 7.18 -5.92
N ARG A 30 -8.48 7.46 -7.18
CA ARG A 30 -7.19 8.06 -7.57
C ARG A 30 -7.30 9.57 -7.70
N ASP A 31 -6.18 10.27 -7.55
CA ASP A 31 -6.06 11.73 -7.71
C ASP A 31 -7.15 12.50 -6.96
N ALA A 32 -7.45 12.00 -5.76
CA ALA A 32 -8.59 12.43 -4.99
C ALA A 32 -8.21 13.58 -4.05
N SER A 33 -9.24 14.23 -3.51
CA SER A 33 -9.06 15.29 -2.51
C SER A 33 -9.50 14.80 -1.15
N LEU A 34 -8.57 14.78 -0.19
CA LEU A 34 -8.88 14.49 1.21
C LEU A 34 -9.32 15.79 1.89
N PRO A 35 -10.57 15.89 2.39
CA PRO A 35 -10.99 17.02 3.19
C PRO A 35 -10.21 17.05 4.50
N VAL A 36 -9.46 18.12 4.74
CA VAL A 36 -8.72 18.35 5.98
C VAL A 36 -9.46 19.37 6.82
N PHE A 37 -9.76 19.04 8.08
CA PHE A 37 -10.52 19.94 8.93
C PHE A 37 -9.75 21.25 9.18
N GLY A 38 -10.37 22.38 8.86
CA GLY A 38 -9.78 23.72 9.05
C GLY A 38 -8.63 24.07 8.10
N ARG A 39 -8.45 23.33 7.00
CA ARG A 39 -7.47 23.62 5.95
C ARG A 39 -8.05 23.35 4.57
N ASP A 40 -7.36 23.83 3.54
CA ASP A 40 -7.68 23.47 2.17
C ASP A 40 -7.61 21.95 1.97
N PRO A 41 -8.51 21.37 1.17
CA PRO A 41 -8.47 19.96 0.82
C PRO A 41 -7.10 19.57 0.25
N GLN A 42 -6.52 18.49 0.78
CA GLN A 42 -5.22 18.03 0.35
C GLN A 42 -5.40 17.09 -0.86
N VAL A 43 -4.67 17.36 -1.95
CA VAL A 43 -4.58 16.43 -3.08
C VAL A 43 -3.78 15.20 -2.66
N VAL A 44 -4.31 14.02 -2.96
CA VAL A 44 -3.72 12.74 -2.60
C VAL A 44 -3.75 11.77 -3.78
N ASP A 45 -2.73 10.92 -3.91
CA ASP A 45 -2.62 9.98 -5.02
C ASP A 45 -3.68 8.88 -4.92
N LEU A 46 -3.94 8.38 -3.71
CA LEU A 46 -5.00 7.41 -3.43
C LEU A 46 -5.81 7.84 -2.23
N LEU A 47 -7.13 7.65 -2.32
CA LEU A 47 -8.08 7.78 -1.24
C LEU A 47 -8.84 6.46 -1.10
N ALA A 48 -8.76 5.80 0.04
CA ALA A 48 -9.44 4.54 0.31
C ALA A 48 -10.42 4.67 1.47
N SER A 49 -11.59 4.10 1.33
CA SER A 49 -12.63 4.13 2.36
C SER A 49 -13.35 2.78 2.44
N ILE A 50 -13.61 2.31 3.66
CA ILE A 50 -14.50 1.15 3.90
C ILE A 50 -15.95 1.64 3.96
N ASP A 51 -16.15 2.80 4.55
CA ASP A 51 -17.40 3.54 4.62
C ASP A 51 -17.09 5.04 4.46
N SER A 52 -18.12 5.84 4.24
CA SER A 52 -17.99 7.30 4.05
C SER A 52 -17.52 8.05 5.31
N SER A 53 -17.29 7.38 6.43
CA SER A 53 -17.00 8.04 7.71
C SER A 53 -15.50 8.25 7.96
N HIS A 54 -14.62 7.41 7.37
CA HIS A 54 -13.18 7.47 7.65
C HIS A 54 -12.34 7.16 6.40
N PRO A 55 -12.16 8.13 5.49
CA PRO A 55 -11.24 7.96 4.38
C PRO A 55 -9.79 7.96 4.86
N LEU A 56 -8.98 7.08 4.29
CA LEU A 56 -7.54 7.03 4.41
C LEU A 56 -6.92 7.48 3.10
N ALA A 57 -5.85 8.26 3.16
CA ALA A 57 -5.16 8.70 1.97
C ALA A 57 -3.73 8.19 1.91
N TRP A 58 -3.18 8.13 0.70
CA TRP A 58 -1.78 7.90 0.46
C TRP A 58 -1.24 8.93 -0.51
N VAL A 59 -0.02 9.38 -0.22
CA VAL A 59 0.68 10.39 -1.01
C VAL A 59 2.07 9.88 -1.36
N ARG A 60 2.42 9.95 -2.63
CA ARG A 60 3.78 9.71 -3.12
C ARG A 60 4.66 10.89 -2.75
N ARG A 61 5.77 10.59 -2.08
CA ARG A 61 6.81 11.54 -1.70
C ARG A 61 7.81 11.70 -2.82
N HIS A 62 8.64 12.75 -2.72
CA HIS A 62 9.70 13.04 -3.68
C HIS A 62 10.75 11.92 -3.80
N ASP A 63 10.92 11.11 -2.76
CA ASP A 63 11.83 9.95 -2.74
C ASP A 63 11.22 8.69 -3.39
N GLY A 64 9.98 8.77 -3.90
CA GLY A 64 9.26 7.65 -4.50
C GLY A 64 8.55 6.75 -3.49
N SER A 65 8.71 6.96 -2.19
CA SER A 65 7.92 6.29 -1.17
C SER A 65 6.48 6.80 -1.18
N ILE A 66 5.55 5.95 -0.75
CA ILE A 66 4.14 6.27 -0.62
C ILE A 66 3.80 6.20 0.86
N THR A 67 3.41 7.35 1.42
CA THR A 67 3.09 7.47 2.85
C THR A 67 1.60 7.62 3.06
N MET A 68 1.07 6.92 4.05
CA MET A 68 -0.31 7.09 4.47
C MET A 68 -0.49 8.45 5.17
N VAL A 69 -1.55 9.16 4.80
CA VAL A 69 -1.99 10.42 5.41
C VAL A 69 -3.41 10.20 5.92
N GLY A 70 -3.61 10.46 7.20
CA GLY A 70 -4.90 10.28 7.86
C GLY A 70 -4.82 10.60 9.34
N ASP A 71 -5.99 10.77 9.96
CA ASP A 71 -6.10 11.03 11.39
C ASP A 71 -5.83 9.75 12.19
N LEU A 72 -4.61 9.62 12.72
CA LEU A 72 -4.16 8.48 13.52
C LEU A 72 -5.02 8.26 14.78
N GLN A 73 -5.61 9.31 15.35
CA GLN A 73 -6.52 9.16 16.50
C GLN A 73 -7.79 8.45 16.07
N ARG A 74 -8.38 8.84 14.95
CA ARG A 74 -9.57 8.16 14.38
C ARG A 74 -9.27 6.74 13.92
N ILE A 75 -8.09 6.51 13.32
CA ILE A 75 -7.65 5.18 12.90
C ILE A 75 -7.55 4.23 14.09
N SER A 76 -7.04 4.73 15.22
CA SER A 76 -6.86 3.94 16.44
C SER A 76 -8.18 3.61 17.14
N LEU A 77 -9.24 4.39 16.88
CA LEU A 77 -10.59 4.17 17.44
C LEU A 77 -11.39 3.13 16.64
N HIS A 78 -10.99 2.80 15.41
CA HIS A 78 -11.73 1.88 14.56
C HIS A 78 -11.29 0.43 14.78
N THR A 79 -12.11 -0.33 15.50
CA THR A 79 -11.89 -1.76 15.75
C THR A 79 -11.73 -2.51 14.41
N GLY A 80 -10.60 -3.19 14.24
CA GLY A 80 -10.32 -4.00 13.05
C GLY A 80 -9.64 -3.28 11.87
N LEU A 81 -9.52 -1.94 11.88
CA LEU A 81 -8.84 -1.21 10.81
C LEU A 81 -7.35 -1.54 10.77
N SER A 82 -6.69 -1.58 11.93
CA SER A 82 -5.29 -2.00 12.03
C SER A 82 -5.07 -3.39 11.44
N GLY A 83 -5.95 -4.35 11.74
CA GLY A 83 -5.85 -5.71 11.18
C GLY A 83 -6.06 -5.77 9.67
N ARG A 84 -6.94 -4.91 9.13
CA ARG A 84 -7.11 -4.75 7.67
C ARG A 84 -5.87 -4.16 7.02
N LEU A 85 -5.33 -3.07 7.56
CA LEU A 85 -4.12 -2.43 7.05
C LEU A 85 -2.94 -3.41 7.04
N GLN A 86 -2.82 -4.28 8.06
CA GLN A 86 -1.80 -5.34 8.04
C GLN A 86 -1.97 -6.32 6.89
N ARG A 87 -3.20 -6.69 6.54
CA ARG A 87 -3.46 -7.56 5.39
C ARG A 87 -3.16 -6.86 4.06
N VAL A 88 -3.50 -5.57 3.95
CA VAL A 88 -3.09 -4.72 2.80
C VAL A 88 -1.58 -4.74 2.65
N THR A 89 -0.83 -4.51 3.74
CA THR A 89 0.64 -4.54 3.73
C THR A 89 1.19 -5.90 3.28
N ARG A 90 0.65 -7.01 3.80
CA ARG A 90 1.08 -8.36 3.43
C ARG A 90 0.79 -8.67 1.97
N ARG A 91 -0.40 -8.29 1.48
CA ARG A 91 -0.80 -8.51 0.09
C ARG A 91 0.05 -7.67 -0.86
N TYR A 92 0.33 -6.42 -0.52
CA TYR A 92 1.25 -5.59 -1.28
C TYR A 92 2.64 -6.22 -1.41
N ALA A 93 3.21 -6.66 -0.29
CA ALA A 93 4.52 -7.31 -0.28
C ALA A 93 4.54 -8.59 -1.13
N LEU A 94 3.45 -9.37 -1.10
CA LEU A 94 3.31 -10.56 -1.93
C LEU A 94 3.27 -10.21 -3.44
N LEU A 95 2.45 -9.23 -3.82
CA LEU A 95 2.34 -8.79 -5.23
C LEU A 95 3.68 -8.25 -5.74
N GLU A 96 4.40 -7.48 -4.92
CA GLU A 96 5.74 -6.99 -5.27
C GLU A 96 6.75 -8.12 -5.41
N ALA A 97 6.74 -9.11 -4.52
CA ALA A 97 7.62 -10.27 -4.61
C ALA A 97 7.34 -11.11 -5.87
N MET A 98 6.07 -11.30 -6.22
CA MET A 98 5.67 -11.99 -7.45
C MET A 98 6.15 -11.26 -8.71
N ASP A 99 6.02 -9.94 -8.75
CA ASP A 99 6.52 -9.12 -9.86
C ASP A 99 8.05 -9.20 -9.97
N GLN A 100 8.77 -9.21 -8.84
CA GLN A 100 10.22 -9.36 -8.84
C GLN A 100 10.65 -10.71 -9.42
N ILE A 101 9.97 -11.80 -9.05
CA ILE A 101 10.24 -13.14 -9.60
C ILE A 101 9.96 -13.17 -11.10
N GLN A 102 8.85 -12.59 -11.56
CA GLN A 102 8.51 -12.53 -12.99
C GLN A 102 9.52 -11.73 -13.81
N ARG A 103 10.13 -10.68 -13.23
CA ARG A 103 11.19 -9.90 -13.90
C ARG A 103 12.53 -10.65 -13.97
N LEU A 104 12.74 -11.64 -13.12
CA LEU A 104 13.97 -12.42 -13.07
C LEU A 104 14.02 -13.55 -14.12
N ASP A 105 12.92 -13.82 -14.85
CA ASP A 105 12.84 -14.92 -15.82
C ASP A 105 12.45 -14.39 -17.22
N PRO A 106 13.43 -14.26 -18.15
CA PRO A 106 13.54 -15.26 -19.23
C PRO A 106 14.97 -15.56 -19.75
N ALA A 107 16.05 -15.25 -19.02
CA ALA A 107 17.42 -15.33 -19.57
C ALA A 107 18.45 -16.13 -18.75
N THR A 108 18.12 -16.65 -17.57
CA THR A 108 19.07 -17.34 -16.68
C THR A 108 19.09 -18.86 -16.83
N ALA A 109 18.29 -19.44 -17.73
CA ALA A 109 18.32 -20.87 -18.06
C ALA A 109 19.25 -21.24 -19.24
N GLN A 110 20.20 -20.38 -19.62
CA GLN A 110 21.35 -20.77 -20.46
C GLN A 110 22.62 -20.80 -19.62
N VAL A 111 22.79 -21.84 -18.81
CA VAL A 111 24.12 -22.22 -18.33
C VAL A 111 24.59 -23.38 -19.20
N SER A 112 25.49 -23.05 -20.12
CA SER A 112 26.14 -23.97 -21.05
C SER A 112 26.73 -25.18 -20.33
N LEU A 113 26.35 -26.38 -20.79
CA LEU A 113 27.07 -27.62 -20.53
C LEU A 113 28.43 -27.52 -21.23
N SER A 114 29.47 -27.13 -20.50
CA SER A 114 30.85 -27.24 -20.95
C SER A 114 31.54 -28.36 -20.17
N SER A 115 31.54 -29.57 -20.73
CA SER A 115 32.51 -30.62 -20.38
C SER A 115 33.90 -30.21 -20.86
N PRO A 116 34.94 -30.62 -20.12
CA PRO A 116 35.85 -31.62 -20.67
C PRO A 116 36.11 -32.80 -19.72
#